data_AF-A0AAW5R8L4-F1
#
_entry.id   AF-A0AAW5R8L4-F1
#
_cell.length_a   1.000
_cell.length_b   1.000
_cell.length_c   1.000
_cell.angle_alpha   90.00
_cell.angle_beta   90.00
_cell.angle_gamma   90.00
#
_symmetry.space_group_name_H-M   'P 1'
#
loop_
_entity.id
_entity.type
_entity.pdbx_description
1 polymer ?
#
loop_
_entity_poly.entity_id
_entity_poly.type
_entity_poly.pdbx_seq_one_letter_code
_entity_poly.pdbx_strand_id
1 'polypeptide(L)'
;MNKLFILLTGLLFSVSYSHASTELQDKQKILEMMKQYSGLVSCMSSFSNDPENKDPTTIKDIQTVEYDPKQSTFVFYVLWSGDHGCGGGSGSMSSFVTEVAKYGDWKPYTIQTDYAFGENIGFNYVYIESIRKINTNKYEVVSWDYADDKYGGEDGGSNFPANKFKYTLERERFEPWKITHQALLEQRK
;
A
#
# COMPACT_ATOMS: atom_id res chain seq x y z
N MET A 1 65.30 -22.64 -13.51
CA MET A 1 64.04 -23.38 -13.34
C MET A 1 63.03 -22.47 -12.66
N ASN A 2 62.04 -22.05 -13.44
CA ASN A 2 60.64 -21.76 -13.13
C ASN A 2 60.22 -21.22 -11.75
N LYS A 3 59.34 -20.23 -11.61
CA LYS A 3 58.75 -19.18 -12.46
C LYS A 3 57.84 -18.46 -11.47
N LEU A 4 58.19 -17.23 -11.08
CA LEU A 4 57.33 -16.37 -10.27
C LEU A 4 56.23 -15.83 -11.20
N PHE A 5 55.03 -16.39 -11.12
CA PHE A 5 53.84 -15.86 -11.79
C PHE A 5 52.83 -15.46 -10.71
N ILE A 6 52.96 -14.20 -10.31
CA ILE A 6 51.89 -13.42 -9.69
C ILE A 6 50.92 -13.11 -10.83
N LEU A 7 49.72 -13.66 -10.81
CA LEU A 7 48.61 -13.16 -11.62
C LEU A 7 47.35 -13.13 -10.78
N LEU A 8 47.12 -11.91 -10.31
CA LEU A 8 45.94 -11.36 -9.67
C LEU A 8 44.73 -11.56 -10.61
N THR A 9 43.91 -12.58 -10.38
CA THR A 9 42.61 -12.70 -11.04
C THR A 9 41.50 -12.14 -10.15
N GLY A 10 41.26 -10.85 -10.35
CA GLY A 10 39.94 -10.23 -10.48
C GLY A 10 38.88 -10.60 -9.45
N LEU A 11 38.96 -9.98 -8.27
CA LEU A 11 37.79 -9.73 -7.43
C LEU A 11 36.98 -8.58 -8.06
N LEU A 12 36.15 -8.89 -9.05
CA LEU A 12 35.14 -7.97 -9.59
C LEU A 12 33.77 -8.63 -9.48
N PHE A 13 33.31 -8.84 -8.26
CA PHE A 13 31.87 -8.85 -8.00
C PHE A 13 31.44 -7.40 -7.81
N SER A 14 30.97 -6.85 -8.92
CA SER A 14 30.30 -5.58 -9.08
C SER A 14 29.36 -5.27 -7.91
N VAL A 15 29.65 -4.14 -7.27
CA VAL A 15 28.81 -3.47 -6.28
C VAL A 15 27.50 -3.06 -6.95
N SER A 16 26.38 -3.66 -6.55
CA SER A 16 25.04 -3.24 -6.95
C SER A 16 24.08 -3.33 -5.76
N TYR A 17 24.51 -2.85 -4.58
CA TYR A 17 23.80 -3.04 -3.31
C TYR A 17 23.56 -1.75 -2.51
N SER A 18 23.52 -0.57 -3.13
CA SER A 18 23.41 0.70 -2.37
C SER A 18 22.04 1.38 -2.38
N HIS A 19 21.06 0.94 -3.18
CA HIS A 19 19.73 1.59 -3.22
C HIS A 19 18.68 0.94 -2.32
N ALA A 20 18.76 -0.38 -2.11
CA ALA A 20 17.78 -1.09 -1.27
C ALA A 20 17.86 -0.66 0.21
N SER A 21 19.05 -0.31 0.70
CA SER A 21 19.24 0.13 2.08
C SER A 21 18.64 1.51 2.36
N THR A 22 18.64 2.43 1.38
CA THR A 22 18.09 3.78 1.55
C THR A 22 16.57 3.76 1.43
N GLU A 23 16.03 3.02 0.47
CA GLU A 23 14.58 2.87 0.31
C GLU A 23 13.95 2.22 1.55
N LEU A 24 14.58 1.19 2.11
CA LEU A 24 14.11 0.55 3.34
C LEU A 24 14.07 1.53 4.51
N GLN A 25 15.09 2.37 4.67
CA GLN A 25 15.12 3.42 5.70
C GLN A 25 14.00 4.45 5.49
N ASP A 26 13.73 4.83 4.24
CA ASP A 26 12.63 5.74 3.93
C ASP A 26 11.27 5.11 4.22
N LYS A 27 11.08 3.83 3.90
CA LYS A 27 9.86 3.09 4.30
C LYS A 27 9.69 3.04 5.82
N GLN A 28 10.77 2.86 6.58
CA GLN A 28 10.71 2.90 8.05
C GLN A 28 10.26 4.28 8.56
N LYS A 29 10.80 5.38 7.99
CA LYS A 29 10.36 6.73 8.34
C LYS A 29 8.89 6.96 8.00
N ILE A 30 8.43 6.45 6.86
CA ILE A 30 7.04 6.56 6.42
C ILE A 30 6.12 5.75 7.34
N LEU A 31 6.54 4.56 7.78
CA LEU A 31 5.78 3.76 8.74
C LEU A 31 5.54 4.54 10.04
N GLU A 32 6.59 5.17 10.59
CA GLU A 32 6.46 5.99 11.79
C GLU A 32 5.62 7.26 11.57
N MET A 33 5.78 7.91 10.42
CA MET A 33 4.95 9.06 10.03
C MET A 33 3.47 8.67 9.96
N MET A 34 3.16 7.54 9.33
CA MET A 34 1.79 7.06 9.20
C MET A 34 1.19 6.65 10.55
N LYS A 35 1.99 6.06 11.44
CA LYS A 35 1.57 5.78 12.82
C LYS A 35 1.23 7.06 13.59
N GLN A 36 2.00 8.12 13.42
CA GLN A 36 1.69 9.43 14.03
C GLN A 36 0.44 10.04 13.42
N TYR A 37 0.35 10.03 12.08
CA TYR A 37 -0.79 10.56 11.35
C TYR A 37 -2.09 9.84 11.73
N SER A 38 -2.10 8.50 11.74
CA SER A 38 -3.29 7.74 12.11
C SER A 38 -3.76 8.06 13.53
N GLY A 39 -2.83 8.30 14.47
CA GLY A 39 -3.14 8.74 15.84
C GLY A 39 -3.75 10.14 15.95
N LEU A 40 -3.66 10.97 14.90
CA LEU A 40 -4.30 12.29 14.84
C LEU A 40 -5.68 12.25 14.20
N VAL A 41 -5.90 11.33 13.26
CA VAL A 41 -7.11 11.33 12.41
C VAL A 41 -8.05 10.17 12.68
N SER A 42 -7.63 9.16 13.44
CA SER A 42 -8.42 7.95 13.65
C SER A 42 -8.30 7.37 15.05
N CYS A 43 -9.32 6.63 15.44
CA CYS A 43 -9.29 5.71 16.57
C CYS A 43 -9.09 4.27 16.07
N MET A 44 -8.66 3.38 16.96
CA MET A 44 -8.54 1.93 16.69
C MET A 44 -7.79 1.60 15.38
N SER A 45 -6.75 2.36 15.05
CA SER A 45 -6.02 2.14 13.80
C SER A 45 -5.21 0.86 13.81
N SER A 46 -4.91 0.32 12.63
CA SER A 46 -4.04 -0.84 12.43
C SER A 46 -2.59 -0.62 12.89
N PHE A 47 -2.21 0.59 13.29
CA PHE A 47 -0.93 0.89 13.94
C PHE A 47 -0.96 0.76 15.47
N SER A 48 -2.15 0.61 16.04
CA SER A 48 -2.33 0.49 17.48
C SER A 48 -1.88 -0.88 17.98
N ASN A 49 -1.28 -0.91 19.17
CA ASN A 49 -0.95 -2.15 19.89
C ASN A 49 -2.18 -2.65 20.65
N ASP A 50 -3.28 -2.88 19.93
CA ASP A 50 -4.52 -3.44 20.47
C ASP A 50 -4.53 -4.96 20.25
N PRO A 51 -4.80 -5.81 21.26
CA PRO A 51 -5.00 -7.25 21.09
C PRO A 51 -6.07 -7.62 20.06
N GLU A 52 -7.03 -6.74 19.80
CA GLU A 52 -8.08 -6.92 18.79
C GLU A 52 -7.60 -6.57 17.36
N ASN A 53 -6.45 -5.89 17.23
CA ASN A 53 -5.82 -5.62 15.95
C ASN A 53 -5.18 -6.90 15.38
N LYS A 54 -5.95 -7.62 14.57
CA LYS A 54 -5.54 -8.90 13.98
C LYS A 54 -4.54 -8.74 12.83
N ASP A 55 -4.56 -7.60 12.16
CA ASP A 55 -3.77 -7.32 10.95
C ASP A 55 -3.04 -5.97 11.09
N PRO A 56 -1.98 -5.90 11.90
CA PRO A 56 -1.27 -4.65 12.13
C PRO A 56 -0.57 -4.18 10.85
N THR A 57 -0.62 -2.87 10.59
CA THR A 57 0.13 -2.29 9.46
C THR A 57 1.62 -2.35 9.74
N THR A 58 2.36 -2.91 8.79
CA THR A 58 3.81 -3.08 8.84
C THR A 58 4.48 -2.48 7.61
N ILE A 59 5.81 -2.60 7.55
CA ILE A 59 6.58 -2.16 6.38
C ILE A 59 6.19 -2.89 5.08
N LYS A 60 5.55 -4.07 5.17
CA LYS A 60 5.08 -4.84 4.00
C LYS A 60 3.91 -4.14 3.29
N ASP A 61 3.18 -3.33 4.02
CA ASP A 61 2.00 -2.60 3.53
C ASP A 61 2.38 -1.26 2.88
N ILE A 62 3.69 -0.95 2.82
CA ILE A 62 4.25 0.21 2.15
C ILE A 62 4.77 -0.17 0.76
N GLN A 63 4.03 0.24 -0.26
CA GLN A 63 4.35 0.03 -1.67
C GLN A 63 5.08 1.24 -2.24
N THR A 64 6.27 1.03 -2.79
CA THR A 64 7.04 2.08 -3.47
C THR A 64 6.46 2.30 -4.85
N VAL A 65 5.86 3.46 -5.09
CA VAL A 65 5.30 3.86 -6.39
C VAL A 65 6.42 4.38 -7.28
N GLU A 66 7.19 5.33 -6.77
CA GLU A 66 8.33 5.98 -7.43
C GLU A 66 9.48 6.18 -6.43
N TYR A 67 10.70 5.94 -6.88
CA TYR A 67 11.91 6.16 -6.08
C TYR A 67 13.04 6.65 -7.00
N ASP A 68 13.14 7.96 -7.16
CA ASP A 68 14.17 8.63 -7.95
C ASP A 68 15.02 9.55 -7.07
N PRO A 69 16.18 9.06 -6.58
CA PRO A 69 17.13 9.87 -5.81
C PRO A 69 17.78 11.02 -6.60
N LYS A 70 17.79 10.97 -7.95
CA LYS A 70 18.41 12.04 -8.76
C LYS A 70 17.51 13.26 -8.85
N GLN A 71 16.20 13.02 -8.91
CA GLN A 71 15.16 14.05 -8.92
C GLN A 71 14.59 14.31 -7.52
N SER A 72 15.07 13.56 -6.52
CA SER A 72 14.59 13.55 -5.15
C SER A 72 13.07 13.43 -5.06
N THR A 73 12.54 12.53 -5.88
CA THR A 73 11.12 12.22 -5.99
C THR A 73 10.89 10.83 -5.45
N PHE A 74 10.11 10.76 -4.36
CA PHE A 74 9.83 9.53 -3.65
C PHE A 74 8.34 9.48 -3.34
N VAL A 75 7.66 8.45 -3.83
CA VAL A 75 6.20 8.30 -3.69
C VAL A 75 5.91 6.89 -3.20
N PHE A 76 5.14 6.80 -2.12
CA PHE A 76 4.78 5.54 -1.48
C PHE A 76 3.28 5.50 -1.20
N TYR A 77 2.69 4.33 -1.38
CA TYR A 77 1.33 4.03 -0.96
C TYR A 77 1.36 3.16 0.28
N VAL A 78 0.57 3.53 1.29
CA VAL A 78 0.48 2.82 2.56
C VAL A 78 -0.94 2.33 2.76
N LEU A 79 -1.11 1.00 2.82
CA LEU A 79 -2.37 0.40 3.23
C LEU A 79 -2.45 0.36 4.76
N TRP A 80 -3.50 0.95 5.30
CA TRP A 80 -3.79 0.91 6.73
C TRP A 80 -5.30 0.99 6.96
N SER A 81 -5.75 0.75 8.19
CA SER A 81 -7.17 0.83 8.55
C SER A 81 -7.37 1.54 9.89
N GLY A 82 -8.57 2.06 10.10
CA GLY A 82 -8.94 2.74 11.34
C GLY A 82 -10.36 3.28 11.31
N ASP A 83 -10.83 3.70 12.48
CA ASP A 83 -12.06 4.45 12.65
C ASP A 83 -11.74 5.95 12.48
N HIS A 84 -11.73 6.39 11.23
CA HIS A 84 -11.40 7.77 10.88
C HIS A 84 -12.46 8.73 11.40
N GLY A 85 -12.03 9.78 12.12
CA GLY A 85 -12.92 10.68 12.84
C GLY A 85 -13.50 10.12 14.14
N CYS A 86 -13.10 8.90 14.56
CA CYS A 86 -13.50 8.27 15.82
C CYS A 86 -15.03 8.19 15.99
N GLY A 87 -15.73 7.77 14.94
CA GLY A 87 -17.21 7.71 14.95
C GLY A 87 -17.75 6.66 15.92
N GLY A 88 -17.01 5.56 16.11
CA GLY A 88 -17.38 4.43 16.95
C GLY A 88 -18.51 3.58 16.38
N GLY A 89 -18.60 2.34 16.85
CA GLY A 89 -19.68 1.41 16.52
C GLY A 89 -19.41 0.51 15.31
N SER A 90 -20.43 -0.27 14.95
CA SER A 90 -20.34 -1.21 13.83
C SER A 90 -20.27 -0.45 12.50
N GLY A 91 -19.28 -0.77 11.66
CA GLY A 91 -19.13 -0.17 10.33
C GLY A 91 -18.41 1.18 10.29
N SER A 92 -17.89 1.69 11.41
CA SER A 92 -17.08 2.93 11.41
C SER A 92 -15.63 2.70 10.93
N MET A 93 -15.14 1.46 11.04
CA MET A 93 -13.82 1.06 10.55
C MET A 93 -13.76 1.09 9.03
N SER A 94 -12.66 1.58 8.47
CA SER A 94 -12.39 1.55 7.03
C SER A 94 -10.92 1.30 6.76
N SER A 95 -10.58 0.79 5.56
CA SER A 95 -9.21 0.80 5.05
C SER A 95 -8.96 2.04 4.19
N PHE A 96 -7.69 2.43 4.13
CA PHE A 96 -7.19 3.60 3.41
C PHE A 96 -5.94 3.22 2.64
N VAL A 97 -5.73 3.87 1.50
CA VAL A 97 -4.47 3.77 0.75
C VAL A 97 -3.89 5.17 0.67
N THR A 98 -3.09 5.53 1.67
CA THR A 98 -2.55 6.87 1.80
C THR A 98 -1.31 7.04 0.94
N GLU A 99 -1.28 8.10 0.13
CA GLU A 99 -0.09 8.53 -0.60
C GLU A 99 0.79 9.40 0.30
N VAL A 100 2.03 8.97 0.49
CA VAL A 100 3.09 9.75 1.12
C VAL A 100 4.14 10.06 0.08
N ALA A 101 4.42 11.35 -0.13
CA ALA A 101 5.33 11.79 -1.16
C ALA A 101 6.33 12.83 -0.66
N LYS A 102 7.52 12.81 -1.28
CA LYS A 102 8.54 13.86 -1.21
C LYS A 102 8.90 14.25 -2.65
N TYR A 103 8.75 15.53 -2.96
CA TYR A 103 9.07 16.10 -4.27
C TYR A 103 10.14 17.19 -4.14
N GLY A 104 11.41 16.81 -4.32
CA GLY A 104 12.57 17.69 -4.23
C GLY A 104 13.32 17.60 -2.90
N ASP A 105 14.61 17.93 -2.91
CA ASP A 105 15.53 17.71 -1.78
C ASP A 105 15.12 18.39 -0.48
N TRP A 106 14.69 19.65 -0.58
CA TRP A 106 14.38 20.51 0.57
C TRP A 106 13.01 20.23 1.19
N LYS A 107 12.12 19.51 0.50
CA LYS A 107 10.78 19.23 1.01
C LYS A 107 10.80 18.03 1.96
N PRO A 108 10.03 18.07 3.06
CA PRO A 108 9.79 16.88 3.86
C PRO A 108 8.90 15.89 3.10
N TYR A 109 8.83 14.66 3.61
CA TYR A 109 7.73 13.77 3.27
C TYR A 109 6.41 14.38 3.75
N THR A 110 5.36 14.26 2.94
CA THR A 110 4.04 14.83 3.22
C THR A 110 2.95 13.85 2.80
N ILE A 111 1.89 13.78 3.61
CA ILE A 111 0.63 13.08 3.26
C ILE A 111 -0.03 13.86 2.13
N GLN A 112 -0.34 13.20 1.01
CA GLN A 112 -1.01 13.83 -0.14
C GLN A 112 -2.53 13.60 -0.11
N THR A 113 -2.95 12.36 0.18
CA THR A 113 -4.35 11.92 0.19
C THR A 113 -4.45 10.54 0.84
N ASP A 114 -5.60 10.22 1.43
CA ASP A 114 -5.93 8.86 1.92
C ASP A 114 -6.54 7.93 0.85
N TYR A 115 -6.79 8.49 -0.34
CA TYR A 115 -7.40 7.79 -1.46
C TYR A 115 -6.47 7.84 -2.68
N ALA A 116 -5.30 7.21 -2.58
CA ALA A 116 -4.29 7.24 -3.64
C ALA A 116 -4.76 6.69 -5.00
N PHE A 117 -5.76 5.80 -5.00
CA PHE A 117 -6.40 5.30 -6.23
C PHE A 117 -7.65 6.10 -6.65
N GLY A 118 -8.01 7.13 -5.89
CA GLY A 118 -9.23 7.93 -6.07
C GLY A 118 -10.42 7.39 -5.25
N GLU A 119 -11.23 8.31 -4.72
CA GLU A 119 -12.37 7.99 -3.83
C GLU A 119 -13.46 7.14 -4.51
N ASN A 120 -13.69 7.34 -5.81
CA ASN A 120 -14.78 6.71 -6.57
C ASN A 120 -14.27 5.71 -7.62
N ILE A 121 -13.26 4.94 -7.26
CA ILE A 121 -12.57 4.00 -8.17
C ILE A 121 -13.42 2.76 -8.51
N GLY A 122 -14.44 2.43 -7.71
CA GLY A 122 -15.39 1.34 -7.96
C GLY A 122 -15.13 0.04 -7.20
N PHE A 123 -14.19 0.03 -6.24
CA PHE A 123 -14.13 -1.00 -5.21
C PHE A 123 -14.36 -0.38 -3.84
N ASN A 124 -14.86 -1.18 -2.91
CA ASN A 124 -15.14 -0.74 -1.57
C ASN A 124 -13.83 -0.56 -0.75
N TYR A 125 -13.54 0.68 -0.33
CA TYR A 125 -12.37 1.00 0.48
C TYR A 125 -12.47 0.42 1.91
N VAL A 126 -13.68 0.18 2.41
CA VAL A 126 -13.90 -0.30 3.78
C VAL A 126 -13.22 -1.64 4.05
N TYR A 127 -13.10 -2.49 3.02
CA TYR A 127 -12.65 -3.89 3.18
C TYR A 127 -11.45 -4.27 2.31
N ILE A 128 -10.56 -3.32 2.04
CA ILE A 128 -9.31 -3.64 1.35
C ILE A 128 -8.48 -4.55 2.25
N GLU A 129 -8.16 -5.74 1.76
CA GLU A 129 -7.27 -6.69 2.44
C GLU A 129 -5.82 -6.51 2.02
N SER A 130 -5.57 -6.22 0.74
CA SER A 130 -4.19 -6.09 0.25
C SER A 130 -4.09 -5.24 -1.00
N ILE A 131 -2.93 -4.61 -1.15
CA ILE A 131 -2.49 -3.94 -2.36
C ILE A 131 -1.14 -4.51 -2.79
N ARG A 132 -0.96 -4.73 -4.09
CA ARG A 132 0.28 -5.25 -4.65
C ARG A 132 0.65 -4.47 -5.90
N LYS A 133 1.85 -3.86 -5.88
CA LYS A 133 2.40 -3.23 -7.09
C LYS A 133 2.78 -4.32 -8.11
N ILE A 134 2.26 -4.21 -9.32
CA ILE A 134 2.72 -4.99 -10.47
C ILE A 134 3.80 -4.19 -11.21
N ASN A 135 3.53 -2.91 -11.49
CA ASN A 135 4.51 -1.94 -12.00
C ASN A 135 4.04 -0.51 -11.66
N THR A 136 4.76 0.53 -12.11
CA THR A 136 4.45 1.94 -11.80
C THR A 136 3.04 2.39 -12.18
N ASN A 137 2.43 1.75 -13.18
CA ASN A 137 1.12 2.09 -13.73
C ASN A 137 0.11 0.96 -13.57
N LYS A 138 0.40 -0.04 -12.73
CA LYS A 138 -0.45 -1.21 -12.56
C LYS A 138 -0.38 -1.79 -11.15
N TYR A 139 -1.54 -1.93 -10.53
CA TYR A 139 -1.71 -2.51 -9.20
C TYR A 139 -2.74 -3.63 -9.22
N GLU A 140 -2.58 -4.55 -8.28
CA GLU A 140 -3.62 -5.48 -7.89
C GLU A 140 -4.12 -5.07 -6.51
N VAL A 141 -5.45 -5.05 -6.35
CA VAL A 141 -6.11 -4.78 -5.08
C VAL A 141 -7.07 -5.93 -4.79
N VAL A 142 -7.01 -6.47 -3.58
CA VAL A 142 -7.99 -7.43 -3.09
C VAL A 142 -8.85 -6.72 -2.06
N SER A 143 -10.16 -6.69 -2.30
CA SER A 143 -11.13 -6.07 -1.40
C SER A 143 -12.43 -6.88 -1.39
N TRP A 144 -13.14 -6.81 -0.28
CA TRP A 144 -14.51 -7.31 -0.20
C TRP A 144 -15.52 -6.25 -0.58
N ASP A 145 -16.65 -6.70 -1.09
CA ASP A 145 -17.83 -5.90 -1.34
C ASP A 145 -19.10 -6.63 -0.92
N TYR A 146 -20.17 -5.89 -0.73
CA TYR A 146 -21.47 -6.44 -0.37
C TYR A 146 -22.07 -7.28 -1.50
N ALA A 147 -23.17 -7.98 -1.22
CA ALA A 147 -23.94 -8.66 -2.23
C ALA A 147 -24.46 -7.64 -3.26
N ASP A 148 -24.43 -8.03 -4.54
CA ASP A 148 -24.96 -7.23 -5.65
C ASP A 148 -25.81 -8.09 -6.59
N ASP A 149 -26.54 -7.45 -7.50
CA ASP A 149 -27.41 -8.14 -8.45
C ASP A 149 -26.65 -9.04 -9.44
N LYS A 150 -25.36 -8.77 -9.67
CA LYS A 150 -24.55 -9.44 -10.70
C LYS A 150 -23.95 -10.74 -10.19
N TYR A 151 -23.45 -10.74 -8.97
CA TYR A 151 -22.77 -11.87 -8.34
C TYR A 151 -23.67 -12.54 -7.30
N GLY A 152 -24.57 -11.80 -6.63
CA GLY A 152 -25.38 -12.29 -5.51
C GLY A 152 -24.58 -12.42 -4.21
N GLY A 153 -25.00 -13.33 -3.34
CA GLY A 153 -24.39 -13.60 -2.03
C GLY A 153 -25.30 -13.21 -0.86
N GLU A 154 -24.86 -13.52 0.36
CA GLU A 154 -25.56 -13.15 1.60
C GLU A 154 -24.62 -12.33 2.51
N ASP A 155 -25.00 -11.08 2.76
CA ASP A 155 -24.28 -10.21 3.69
C ASP A 155 -24.67 -10.55 5.13
N GLY A 156 -23.68 -10.72 6.00
CA GLY A 156 -23.90 -10.94 7.44
C GLY A 156 -24.15 -9.64 8.22
N GLY A 157 -24.56 -8.56 7.56
CA GLY A 157 -24.64 -7.20 8.09
C GLY A 157 -23.44 -6.33 7.74
N SER A 158 -23.38 -5.12 8.32
CA SER A 158 -22.43 -4.07 7.92
C SER A 158 -20.94 -4.37 8.13
N ASN A 159 -20.55 -5.50 8.73
CA ASN A 159 -19.14 -5.89 8.89
C ASN A 159 -18.79 -7.16 8.11
N PHE A 160 -19.76 -7.77 7.43
CA PHE A 160 -19.62 -9.10 6.84
C PHE A 160 -20.03 -9.06 5.37
N PRO A 161 -19.22 -8.44 4.50
CA PRO A 161 -19.49 -8.37 3.06
C PRO A 161 -19.50 -9.78 2.43
N ALA A 162 -20.30 -9.95 1.38
CA ALA A 162 -20.52 -11.23 0.74
C ALA A 162 -19.45 -11.63 -0.28
N ASN A 163 -18.87 -10.70 -1.04
CA ASN A 163 -18.07 -11.00 -2.23
C ASN A 163 -16.64 -10.50 -2.10
N LYS A 164 -15.65 -11.38 -2.26
CA LYS A 164 -14.24 -11.01 -2.34
C LYS A 164 -13.82 -10.88 -3.78
N PHE A 165 -13.26 -9.74 -4.15
CA PHE A 165 -12.80 -9.47 -5.50
C PHE A 165 -11.31 -9.19 -5.56
N LYS A 166 -10.77 -9.49 -6.74
CA LYS A 166 -9.45 -9.04 -7.18
C LYS A 166 -9.62 -8.03 -8.30
N TYR A 167 -9.14 -6.83 -8.07
CA TYR A 167 -9.15 -5.73 -9.03
C TYR A 167 -7.76 -5.55 -9.62
N THR A 168 -7.71 -5.32 -10.93
CA THR A 168 -6.53 -4.79 -11.61
C THR A 168 -6.76 -3.33 -11.90
N LEU A 169 -5.92 -2.48 -11.32
CA LEU A 169 -5.94 -1.04 -11.53
C LEU A 169 -4.84 -0.68 -12.49
N GLU A 170 -5.16 0.12 -13.50
CA GLU A 170 -4.18 0.66 -14.44
C GLU A 170 -4.41 2.16 -14.61
N ARG A 171 -3.33 2.89 -14.93
CA ARG A 171 -3.40 4.29 -15.35
C ARG A 171 -2.45 4.56 -16.50
N GLU A 172 -2.77 5.56 -17.28
CA GLU A 172 -1.84 6.10 -18.28
C GLU A 172 -1.15 7.34 -17.70
N ARG A 173 0.10 7.19 -17.29
CA ARG A 173 0.91 8.30 -16.73
C ARG A 173 0.24 8.98 -15.52
N PHE A 174 -0.21 10.22 -15.69
CA PHE A 174 -0.80 11.08 -14.66
C PHE A 174 -2.33 11.04 -14.67
N GLU A 175 -2.94 10.21 -15.52
CA GLU A 175 -4.38 10.00 -15.50
C GLU A 175 -4.82 9.31 -14.19
N PRO A 176 -6.08 9.54 -13.76
CA PRO A 176 -6.66 8.80 -12.65
C PRO A 176 -6.55 7.29 -12.85
N TRP A 177 -6.38 6.56 -11.75
CA TRP A 177 -6.46 5.11 -11.75
C TRP A 177 -7.83 4.65 -12.24
N LYS A 178 -7.85 3.51 -12.95
CA LYS A 178 -9.07 2.87 -13.44
C LYS A 178 -9.00 1.38 -13.19
N ILE A 179 -10.12 0.79 -12.80
CA ILE A 179 -10.27 -0.66 -12.78
C ILE A 179 -10.38 -1.15 -14.23
N THR A 180 -9.42 -1.97 -14.68
CA THR A 180 -9.47 -2.58 -16.02
C THR A 180 -9.95 -4.02 -15.98
N HIS A 181 -9.75 -4.70 -14.86
CA HIS A 181 -10.22 -6.07 -14.65
C HIS A 181 -10.72 -6.26 -13.23
N GLN A 182 -11.77 -7.07 -13.10
CA GLN A 182 -12.33 -7.52 -11.83
C GLN A 182 -12.59 -9.02 -11.92
N ALA A 183 -12.17 -9.77 -10.90
CA ALA A 183 -12.44 -11.20 -10.79
C ALA A 183 -12.98 -11.52 -9.40
N LEU A 184 -14.09 -12.25 -9.34
CA LEU A 184 -14.61 -12.81 -8.09
C LEU A 184 -13.63 -13.89 -7.61
N LEU A 185 -13.16 -13.77 -6.37
CA LEU A 185 -12.29 -14.75 -5.72
C LEU A 185 -13.07 -15.67 -4.79
N GLU A 186 -14.00 -15.10 -4.03
CA GLU A 186 -14.79 -15.80 -3.01
C GLU A 186 -16.17 -15.17 -2.91
N GLN A 187 -17.18 -15.99 -2.61
CA GLN A 187 -18.53 -15.53 -2.35
C GLN A 187 -19.12 -16.29 -1.16
N ARG A 188 -19.70 -15.54 -0.22
CA ARG A 188 -20.48 -16.06 0.90
C ARG A 188 -21.93 -16.21 0.48
N LYS A 189 -22.51 -17.37 0.82
CA LYS A 189 -23.86 -17.79 0.48
C LYS A 189 -24.52 -18.42 1.70
#